data_AF-A0AAU0SA76-F1
#
_entry.id   AF-A0AAU0SA76-F1
#
_cell.length_a   1.000
_cell.length_b   1.000
_cell.length_c   1.000
_cell.angle_alpha   90.00
_cell.angle_beta   90.00
_cell.angle_gamma   90.00
#
_symmetry.space_group_name_H-M   'P 1'
#
loop_
_entity.id
_entity.type
_entity.pdbx_description
1 polymer ?
#
loop_
_entity_poly.entity_id
_entity_poly.type
_entity_poly.pdbx_seq_one_letter_code
_entity_poly.pdbx_strand_id
1 'polypeptide(L)'
;MTRRNKPAIDPEMLEFEAALLRSIDDGLRGEGRKTRPEQIEVRRRGRPVGSVKLAPKVATTIRFDQDVLVALKASGRGWQTRVNEAMREWLVLHSET
;
A
#
# COMPACT_ATOMS: atom_id res chain seq x y z
N MET A 1 -3.08 -11.68 59.95
CA MET A 1 -3.14 -12.61 58.80
C MET A 1 -4.40 -12.28 58.00
N THR A 2 -4.22 -11.74 56.80
CA THR A 2 -5.05 -11.84 55.59
C THR A 2 -6.59 -11.80 55.69
N ARG A 3 -7.21 -10.85 54.97
CA ARG A 3 -8.12 -11.19 53.83
C ARG A 3 -8.05 -10.09 52.77
N ARG A 4 -7.42 -10.41 51.63
CA ARG A 4 -7.60 -9.70 50.36
C ARG A 4 -9.08 -9.79 49.99
N ASN A 5 -9.80 -8.66 49.92
CA ASN A 5 -11.13 -8.64 49.28
C ASN A 5 -10.95 -8.25 47.81
N LYS A 6 -11.38 -9.16 46.94
CA LYS A 6 -11.32 -9.08 45.47
C LYS A 6 -12.34 -8.02 45.01
N PRO A 7 -12.02 -7.11 44.07
CA PRO A 7 -13.00 -6.13 43.62
C PRO A 7 -14.17 -6.88 42.95
N ALA A 8 -15.38 -6.67 43.50
CA ALA A 8 -16.62 -7.05 42.85
C ALA A 8 -16.69 -6.28 41.52
N ILE A 9 -16.91 -7.01 40.44
CA ILE A 9 -16.86 -6.50 39.06
C ILE A 9 -17.73 -5.24 38.98
N ASP A 10 -17.11 -4.14 38.56
CA ASP A 10 -17.74 -2.83 38.42
C ASP A 10 -18.92 -2.94 37.43
N PRO A 11 -20.11 -2.37 37.72
CA PRO A 11 -21.23 -2.34 36.79
C PRO A 11 -20.86 -1.79 35.40
N GLU A 12 -19.90 -0.85 35.31
CA GLU A 12 -19.39 -0.34 34.03
C GLU A 12 -18.62 -1.43 33.24
N MET A 13 -17.90 -2.30 33.95
CA MET A 13 -17.18 -3.43 33.34
C MET A 13 -18.15 -4.49 32.80
N LEU A 14 -19.27 -4.73 33.47
CA LEU A 14 -20.31 -5.67 33.01
C LEU A 14 -21.00 -5.18 31.73
N GLU A 15 -21.30 -3.88 31.66
CA GLU A 15 -21.88 -3.28 30.45
C GLU A 15 -20.90 -3.33 29.27
N PHE A 16 -19.61 -3.09 29.55
CA PHE A 16 -18.55 -3.20 28.56
C PHE A 16 -18.37 -4.64 28.05
N GLU A 17 -18.34 -5.64 28.94
CA GLU A 17 -18.26 -7.05 28.56
C GLU A 17 -19.46 -7.48 27.72
N ALA A 18 -20.68 -7.06 28.08
CA ALA A 18 -21.88 -7.33 27.30
C ALA A 18 -21.85 -6.66 25.92
N ALA A 19 -21.31 -5.43 25.82
CA ALA A 19 -21.11 -4.76 24.54
C ALA A 19 -20.05 -5.46 23.67
N LEU A 20 -18.95 -5.92 24.28
CA LEU A 20 -17.87 -6.61 23.59
C LEU A 20 -18.33 -7.97 23.04
N LEU A 21 -19.09 -8.73 23.82
CA LEU A 21 -19.63 -10.03 23.40
C LEU A 21 -20.60 -9.89 22.22
N ARG A 22 -21.45 -8.85 22.22
CA ARG A 22 -22.32 -8.55 21.07
C ARG A 22 -21.53 -8.23 19.82
N SER A 23 -20.48 -7.39 19.91
CA SER A 23 -19.65 -7.07 18.74
C SER A 23 -18.90 -8.28 18.18
N ILE A 24 -18.48 -9.22 19.02
CA ILE A 24 -17.83 -10.46 18.58
C ILE A 24 -18.84 -11.38 17.89
N ASP A 25 -20.04 -11.52 18.46
CA ASP A 25 -21.14 -12.32 17.91
C ASP A 25 -21.60 -11.78 16.54
N ASP A 26 -21.75 -10.45 16.42
CA ASP A 26 -22.02 -9.77 15.14
C ASP A 26 -20.90 -10.02 14.12
N GLY A 27 -19.63 -9.97 14.56
CA GLY A 27 -18.46 -10.27 13.74
C GLY A 27 -18.39 -11.74 13.28
N LEU A 28 -18.80 -12.69 14.13
CA LEU A 28 -18.87 -14.12 13.82
C LEU A 28 -20.02 -14.44 12.87
N ARG A 29 -21.18 -13.78 13.03
CA ARG A 29 -22.30 -13.84 12.07
C ARG A 29 -21.98 -13.16 10.74
N GLY A 30 -20.92 -12.35 10.70
CA GLY A 30 -20.47 -11.66 9.50
C GLY A 30 -21.28 -10.41 9.15
N GLU A 31 -22.13 -9.96 10.09
CA GLU A 31 -22.91 -8.74 9.97
C GLU A 31 -21.96 -7.55 10.17
N GLY A 32 -21.69 -6.81 9.08
CA GLY A 32 -20.66 -5.76 9.02
C GLY A 32 -19.57 -6.00 7.97
N ARG A 33 -19.55 -7.17 7.31
CA ARG A 33 -18.72 -7.37 6.11
C ARG A 33 -19.27 -6.55 4.94
N LYS A 34 -18.67 -5.39 4.68
CA LYS A 34 -18.99 -4.53 3.51
C LYS A 34 -18.70 -5.20 2.16
N THR A 35 -18.03 -6.35 2.14
CA THR A 35 -17.67 -7.06 0.91
C THR A 35 -17.95 -8.54 1.07
N ARG A 36 -18.87 -9.06 0.25
CA ARG A 36 -19.19 -10.48 0.18
C ARG A 36 -18.06 -11.22 -0.55
N PRO A 37 -17.68 -12.44 -0.15
CA PRO A 37 -16.63 -13.21 -0.84
C PRO A 37 -16.91 -13.41 -2.34
N GLU A 38 -18.18 -13.53 -2.73
CA GLU A 38 -18.63 -13.60 -4.13
C GLU A 38 -18.29 -12.33 -4.94
N GLN A 39 -18.32 -11.15 -4.32
CA GLN A 39 -17.90 -9.88 -4.96
C GLN A 39 -16.37 -9.76 -5.10
N ILE A 40 -15.61 -10.51 -4.31
CA ILE A 40 -14.14 -10.55 -4.42
C ILE A 40 -13.75 -11.40 -5.63
N GLU A 41 -14.45 -12.51 -5.87
CA GLU A 41 -14.20 -13.39 -7.01
C GLU A 41 -14.44 -12.68 -8.36
N VAL A 42 -15.51 -11.88 -8.47
CA VAL A 42 -15.77 -11.03 -9.65
C VAL A 42 -14.70 -9.95 -9.84
N ARG A 43 -14.03 -9.52 -8.76
CA ARG A 43 -12.94 -8.51 -8.78
C ARG A 43 -11.55 -9.11 -8.93
N ARG A 44 -11.39 -10.44 -9.03
CA ARG A 44 -10.09 -11.12 -9.25
C ARG A 44 -9.62 -11.08 -10.71
N ARG A 45 -9.61 -9.89 -11.30
CA ARG A 45 -8.66 -9.60 -12.36
C ARG A 45 -7.87 -8.40 -11.88
N GLY A 46 -6.55 -8.55 -11.87
CA GLY A 46 -5.66 -7.42 -11.68
C GLY A 46 -5.90 -6.33 -12.74
N ARG A 47 -4.94 -5.43 -12.86
CA ARG A 47 -4.93 -4.34 -13.85
C ARG A 47 -5.56 -4.78 -15.20
N PRO A 48 -6.50 -4.01 -15.77
CA PRO A 48 -7.29 -4.41 -16.93
C PRO A 48 -6.42 -4.95 -18.08
N VAL A 49 -6.86 -6.08 -18.64
CA VAL A 49 -6.19 -6.79 -19.75
C VAL A 49 -6.09 -5.81 -20.93
N GLY A 50 -4.86 -5.48 -21.35
CA GLY A 50 -4.57 -4.46 -22.37
C GLY A 50 -3.84 -3.20 -21.88
N SER A 51 -3.70 -3.01 -20.56
CA SER A 51 -2.94 -1.89 -19.98
C SER A 51 -1.48 -2.25 -19.62
N VAL A 52 -0.96 -3.29 -20.28
CA VAL A 52 0.47 -3.61 -20.30
C VAL A 52 1.01 -3.08 -21.63
N LYS A 53 1.82 -2.03 -21.59
CA LYS A 53 2.50 -1.51 -22.79
C LYS A 53 3.33 -2.64 -23.41
N LEU A 54 3.34 -2.74 -24.74
CA LEU A 54 4.14 -3.74 -25.49
C LEU A 54 5.62 -3.73 -25.07
N ALA A 55 6.17 -2.57 -24.72
CA ALA A 55 7.48 -2.41 -24.11
C ALA A 55 7.37 -1.58 -22.81
N PRO A 56 7.23 -2.22 -21.64
CA PRO A 56 7.18 -1.51 -20.37
C PRO A 56 8.56 -0.96 -19.99
N LYS A 57 8.58 0.15 -19.25
CA LYS A 57 9.81 0.62 -18.61
C LYS A 57 10.23 -0.43 -17.56
N VAL A 58 11.47 -0.91 -17.65
CA VAL A 58 12.04 -1.81 -16.65
C VAL A 58 12.50 -0.98 -15.46
N ALA A 59 12.02 -1.30 -14.26
CA ALA A 59 12.48 -0.66 -13.04
C ALA A 59 13.84 -1.24 -12.66
N THR A 60 14.89 -0.42 -12.78
CA THR A 60 16.26 -0.80 -12.41
C THR A 60 16.78 0.18 -11.36
N THR A 61 17.57 -0.33 -10.40
CA THR A 61 18.21 0.53 -9.39
C THR A 61 19.53 1.05 -9.95
N ILE A 62 19.63 2.36 -10.14
CA ILE A 62 20.86 3.06 -10.58
C ILE A 62 21.24 4.04 -9.48
N ARG A 63 22.54 4.11 -9.16
CA ARG A 63 23.09 5.10 -8.23
C ARG A 63 23.57 6.31 -9.01
N PHE A 64 23.19 7.50 -8.54
CA PHE A 64 23.68 8.79 -9.03
C PHE A 64 24.51 9.44 -7.93
N ASP A 65 25.49 10.24 -8.33
CA ASP A 65 26.15 11.16 -7.41
C ASP A 65 25.16 12.16 -6.80
N GLN A 66 25.49 12.64 -5.61
CA GLN A 66 24.58 13.44 -4.80
C GLN A 66 24.24 14.78 -5.46
N ASP A 67 25.22 15.44 -6.03
CA ASP A 67 25.10 16.71 -6.76
C ASP A 67 24.23 16.55 -8.02
N VAL A 68 24.47 15.48 -8.78
CA VAL A 68 23.69 15.16 -9.98
C VAL A 68 22.22 14.92 -9.61
N LEU A 69 21.95 14.13 -8.56
CA LEU A 69 20.59 13.88 -8.13
C LEU A 69 19.87 15.16 -7.65
N VAL A 70 20.58 16.06 -7.00
CA VAL A 70 20.04 17.36 -6.57
C VAL A 70 19.68 18.21 -7.78
N ALA A 71 20.57 18.35 -8.74
CA ALA A 71 20.32 19.09 -9.98
C ALA A 71 19.13 18.51 -10.76
N LEU A 72 19.05 17.18 -10.86
CA LEU A 72 17.95 16.50 -11.53
C LEU A 72 16.62 16.74 -10.83
N LYS A 73 16.56 16.61 -9.49
CA LYS A 73 15.33 16.89 -8.73
C LYS A 73 14.94 18.36 -8.79
N ALA A 74 15.91 19.28 -8.84
CA ALA A 74 15.67 20.71 -8.98
C ALA A 74 14.98 21.07 -10.30
N SER A 75 15.14 20.24 -11.36
CA SER A 75 14.39 20.40 -12.62
C SER A 75 12.87 20.22 -12.46
N GLY A 76 12.39 19.74 -11.31
CA GLY A 76 10.98 19.68 -10.95
C GLY A 76 10.27 18.39 -11.37
N ARG A 77 8.94 18.45 -11.50
CA ARG A 77 8.11 17.28 -11.83
C ARG A 77 8.55 16.69 -13.18
N GLY A 78 8.64 15.36 -13.23
CA GLY A 78 9.01 14.63 -14.44
C GLY A 78 10.51 14.52 -14.70
N TRP A 79 11.38 14.87 -13.74
CA TRP A 79 12.84 14.79 -13.89
C TRP A 79 13.33 13.39 -14.32
N GLN A 80 12.70 12.32 -13.83
CA GLN A 80 13.03 10.95 -14.25
C GLN A 80 12.74 10.70 -15.74
N THR A 81 11.68 11.30 -16.28
CA THR A 81 11.35 11.20 -17.70
C THR A 81 12.38 11.95 -18.54
N ARG A 82 12.78 13.15 -18.10
CA ARG A 82 13.82 13.95 -18.77
C ARG A 82 15.18 13.25 -18.76
N VAL A 83 15.59 12.64 -17.64
CA VAL A 83 16.81 11.83 -17.56
C VAL A 83 16.76 10.68 -18.56
N ASN A 84 15.63 9.97 -18.61
CA ASN A 84 15.46 8.86 -19.53
C ASN A 84 15.49 9.30 -21.01
N GLU A 85 15.02 10.51 -21.33
CA GLU A 85 15.10 11.09 -22.68
C GLU A 85 16.54 11.49 -23.03
N ALA A 86 17.22 12.21 -22.15
CA ALA A 86 18.63 12.57 -22.32
C ALA A 86 19.53 11.34 -22.51
N MET A 87 19.27 10.25 -21.78
CA MET A 87 19.97 8.98 -21.97
C MET A 87 19.69 8.35 -23.35
N ARG A 88 18.47 8.46 -23.88
CA ARG A 88 18.15 7.96 -25.23
C ARG A 88 18.90 8.76 -26.29
N GLU A 89 18.88 10.08 -26.18
CA GLU A 89 19.61 10.97 -27.10
C GLU A 89 21.11 10.69 -27.06
N TRP A 90 21.66 10.58 -25.85
CA TRP A 90 23.07 10.24 -25.67
C TRP A 90 23.43 8.91 -26.31
N LEU A 91 22.61 7.86 -26.14
CA LEU A 91 22.83 6.56 -26.76
C LEU A 91 22.76 6.62 -28.29
N VAL A 92 21.85 7.40 -28.87
CA VAL A 92 21.78 7.59 -30.33
C VAL A 92 23.06 8.23 -30.84
N LEU A 93 23.51 9.31 -30.18
CA LEU A 93 24.73 10.04 -30.56
C LEU A 93 26.01 9.21 -30.40
N HIS A 94 26.02 8.22 -29.50
CA HIS A 94 27.19 7.39 -29.20
C HIS A 94 27.04 5.94 -29.68
N SER A 95 26.04 5.67 -30.52
CA SER A 95 25.84 4.34 -31.14
C SER A 95 26.61 4.15 -32.45
N GLU A 96 27.39 5.14 -32.90
CA GLU A 96 28.32 5.03 -34.03
C GLU A 96 29.69 4.49 -33.60
N THR A 97 29.72 3.33 -32.94
CA THR A 97 30.94 2.53 -32.74
C THR A 97 30.58 1.06 -32.93
#